data_AF-A0A1G5KA01-F1
#
_entry.id   AF-A0A1G5KA01-F1
#
_cell.length_a   1.000
_cell.length_b   1.000
_cell.length_c   1.000
_cell.angle_alpha   90.00
_cell.angle_beta   90.00
_cell.angle_gamma   90.00
#
_symmetry.space_group_name_H-M   'P 1'
#
loop_
_entity.id
_entity.type
_entity.pdbx_description
1 polymer ?
#
loop_
_entity_poly.entity_id
_entity_poly.type
_entity_poly.pdbx_seq_one_letter_code
_entity_poly.pdbx_strand_id
1 'polypeptide(L)'
;MHDIYYGTRLTHPSDRIGIPYLTCDPDKIVAIVETNQPDRNTTSTPPDETSRLIAGHMIGFLQHEVKKGGLSNTLLLLQSGVGNVANAVFASLKDSPFENLTATRKCFRTACSTCSPMAS
;
A
#
# COMPACT_ATOMS: atom_id res chain seq x y z
N MET A 1 -8.24 -5.47 10.47
CA MET A 1 -7.65 -6.58 11.25
C MET A 1 -6.17 -6.28 11.44
N HIS A 2 -5.68 -6.18 12.69
CA HIS A 2 -4.31 -5.76 13.01
C HIS A 2 -3.37 -6.97 13.20
N ASP A 3 -2.06 -6.74 13.10
CA ASP A 3 -0.99 -7.68 13.44
C ASP A 3 0.09 -6.93 14.24
N ILE A 4 0.08 -7.08 15.57
CA ILE A 4 0.91 -6.32 16.52
C ILE A 4 2.01 -7.24 17.06
N TYR A 5 3.27 -6.90 16.85
CA TYR A 5 4.43 -7.69 17.26
C TYR A 5 5.49 -6.82 17.95
N TYR A 6 6.16 -7.39 18.96
CA TYR A 6 7.17 -6.70 19.79
C TYR A 6 8.62 -7.18 19.54
N GLY A 7 8.80 -8.12 18.61
CA GLY A 7 10.10 -8.62 18.15
C GLY A 7 10.12 -8.76 16.62
N THR A 8 11.29 -8.92 16.02
CA THR A 8 11.44 -8.82 14.56
C THR A 8 11.97 -10.10 13.91
N ARG A 9 11.09 -10.79 13.17
CA ARG A 9 11.46 -11.73 12.10
C ARG A 9 10.34 -11.86 11.07
N LEU A 10 10.21 -10.84 10.22
CA LEU A 10 9.34 -10.86 9.04
C LEU A 10 10.13 -11.35 7.84
N THR A 11 9.57 -12.31 7.10
CA THR A 11 10.19 -12.87 5.89
C THR A 11 9.39 -12.60 4.63
N HIS A 12 8.07 -12.41 4.77
CA HIS A 12 7.16 -12.09 3.68
C HIS A 12 6.22 -10.94 4.09
N PRO A 13 5.80 -10.06 3.16
CA PRO A 13 4.87 -8.96 3.43
C PRO A 13 3.50 -9.36 4.00
N SER A 14 3.11 -10.62 3.81
CA SER A 14 1.81 -11.16 4.24
C SER A 14 1.89 -11.94 5.55
N ASP A 15 3.09 -12.06 6.12
CA ASP A 15 3.29 -12.78 7.38
C ASP A 15 2.48 -12.10 8.50
N ARG A 16 1.75 -12.91 9.27
CA ARG A 16 1.10 -12.50 10.52
C ARG A 16 1.85 -13.14 11.67
N ILE A 17 2.68 -12.36 12.34
CA ILE A 17 3.60 -12.87 13.39
C ILE A 17 3.23 -12.37 14.79
N GLY A 18 2.18 -11.55 14.90
CA GLY A 18 1.76 -10.89 16.11
C GLY A 18 0.38 -11.32 16.59
N ILE A 19 -0.24 -10.41 17.35
CA ILE A 19 -1.59 -10.56 17.89
C ILE A 19 -2.50 -9.44 17.38
N PRO A 20 -3.83 -9.65 17.33
CA PRO A 20 -4.75 -8.65 16.78
C PRO A 20 -5.07 -7.48 17.73
N TYR A 21 -4.52 -7.47 18.95
CA TYR A 21 -4.81 -6.49 20.01
C TYR A 21 -3.54 -5.90 20.62
N LEU A 22 -3.59 -4.64 21.03
CA LEU A 22 -2.52 -4.02 21.82
C LEU A 22 -2.59 -4.54 23.25
N THR A 23 -1.48 -5.02 23.79
CA THR A 23 -1.38 -5.34 25.21
C THR A 23 -0.88 -4.12 25.98
N CYS A 24 -1.62 -3.73 27.01
CA CYS A 24 -1.22 -2.70 27.97
C CYS A 24 -1.59 -3.14 29.39
N ASP A 25 -0.86 -2.58 30.35
CA ASP A 25 -1.15 -2.75 31.77
C ASP A 25 -2.42 -1.96 32.13
N PRO A 26 -3.51 -2.61 32.59
CA PRO A 26 -4.76 -1.94 32.92
C PRO A 26 -4.61 -0.83 33.97
N ASP A 27 -3.65 -0.97 34.89
CA ASP A 27 -3.42 0.02 35.95
C ASP A 27 -2.85 1.35 35.40
N LYS A 28 -2.36 1.34 34.15
CA LYS A 28 -1.90 2.55 33.44
C LYS A 28 -3.04 3.25 32.70
N ILE A 29 -4.24 2.68 32.65
CA ILE A 29 -5.41 3.27 31.98
C ILE A 29 -6.14 4.18 32.97
N VAL A 30 -5.87 5.49 32.87
CA VAL A 30 -6.50 6.49 33.77
C VAL A 30 -7.95 6.80 33.43
N ALA A 31 -8.37 6.59 32.17
CA ALA A 31 -9.74 6.81 31.70
C ALA A 31 -10.00 6.13 30.35
N ILE A 32 -11.27 5.85 30.06
CA ILE A 32 -11.76 5.44 28.75
C ILE A 32 -12.76 6.49 28.27
N VAL A 33 -12.57 7.02 27.07
CA VAL A 33 -13.46 8.02 26.47
C VAL A 33 -14.20 7.38 25.30
N GLU A 34 -15.52 7.24 25.42
CA GLU A 34 -16.36 6.78 24.33
C GLU A 34 -16.51 7.88 23.27
N THR A 35 -16.33 7.52 22.00
CA THR A 35 -16.43 8.44 20.88
C THR A 35 -17.27 7.83 19.76
N ASN A 36 -18.06 8.65 19.08
CA ASN A 36 -18.78 8.27 17.88
C ASN A 36 -18.56 9.32 16.79
N GLN A 37 -17.30 9.46 16.36
CA GLN A 37 -16.92 10.35 15.27
C GLN A 37 -16.39 9.53 14.09
N PRO A 38 -16.83 9.82 12.86
CA PRO A 38 -16.29 9.15 11.68
C PRO A 38 -14.84 9.58 11.42
N ASP A 39 -14.08 8.70 10.79
CA ASP A 39 -12.73 9.02 10.33
C ASP A 39 -12.74 10.23 9.40
N ARG A 40 -11.77 11.12 9.59
CA ARG A 40 -11.54 12.22 8.65
C ARG A 40 -10.92 11.68 7.37
N ASN A 41 -11.76 11.33 6.41
CA ASN A 41 -11.30 10.92 5.09
C ASN A 41 -11.04 12.14 4.21
N THR A 42 -9.81 12.30 3.71
CA THR A 42 -9.56 13.29 2.65
C THR A 42 -9.96 12.68 1.31
N THR A 43 -10.85 13.36 0.59
CA THR A 43 -11.27 12.95 -0.75
C THR A 43 -10.06 12.80 -1.66
N SER A 44 -9.98 11.67 -2.35
CA SER A 44 -8.98 11.49 -3.40
C SER A 44 -9.42 12.30 -4.61
N THR A 45 -8.61 13.28 -4.99
CA THR A 45 -8.82 13.97 -6.27
C THR A 45 -8.43 13.00 -7.39
N PRO A 46 -9.15 13.00 -8.52
CA PRO A 46 -8.71 12.30 -9.72
C PRO A 46 -7.30 12.77 -10.13
N PRO A 47 -6.48 11.90 -10.73
CA PRO A 47 -5.20 12.33 -11.30
C PRO A 47 -5.40 13.48 -12.28
N ASP A 48 -4.65 14.56 -12.13
CA ASP A 48 -4.54 15.61 -13.14
C ASP A 48 -3.63 15.15 -14.30
N GLU A 49 -3.56 15.96 -15.35
CA GLU A 49 -2.75 15.66 -16.54
C GLU A 49 -1.27 15.54 -16.21
N THR A 50 -0.75 16.43 -15.39
CA THR A 50 0.64 16.39 -14.91
C THR A 50 0.94 15.07 -14.20
N SER A 51 0.05 14.61 -13.33
CA SER A 51 0.18 13.35 -12.60
C SER A 51 0.17 12.14 -13.55
N ARG A 52 -0.65 12.19 -14.62
CA ARG A 52 -0.66 11.16 -15.67
C ARG A 52 0.64 11.11 -16.47
N LEU A 53 1.20 12.27 -16.81
CA LEU A 53 2.49 12.35 -17.50
C LEU A 53 3.63 11.78 -16.64
N ILE A 54 3.68 12.16 -15.36
CA ILE A 54 4.65 11.61 -14.40
C ILE A 54 4.51 10.09 -14.30
N ALA A 55 3.27 9.58 -14.22
CA ALA A 55 3.01 8.15 -14.22
C ALA A 55 3.53 7.46 -15.48
N GLY A 56 3.29 8.04 -16.66
CA GLY A 56 3.80 7.51 -17.93
C GLY A 56 5.34 7.38 -17.96
N HIS A 57 6.05 8.40 -17.46
CA HIS A 57 7.51 8.35 -17.35
C HIS A 57 8.00 7.26 -16.39
N MET A 58 7.33 7.09 -15.24
CA MET A 58 7.66 6.04 -14.29
C MET A 58 7.45 4.64 -14.86
N ILE A 59 6.33 4.40 -15.55
CA ILE A 59 6.06 3.10 -16.18
C ILE A 59 7.09 2.81 -17.28
N GLY A 60 7.42 3.81 -18.11
CA GLY A 60 8.45 3.66 -19.15
C GLY A 60 9.82 3.31 -18.57
N PHE A 61 10.20 3.94 -17.45
CA PHE A 61 11.42 3.61 -16.73
C PHE A 61 11.42 2.15 -16.23
N LEU A 62 10.35 1.70 -15.58
CA LEU A 62 10.26 0.33 -15.08
C LEU A 62 10.32 -0.71 -16.21
N GLN A 63 9.65 -0.44 -17.34
CA GLN A 63 9.71 -1.31 -18.51
C GLN A 63 11.12 -1.39 -19.10
N HIS A 64 11.86 -0.28 -19.07
CA HIS A 64 13.24 -0.25 -19.54
C HIS A 64 14.17 -1.07 -18.65
N GLU A 65 14.01 -0.97 -17.33
CA GLU A 65 14.79 -1.77 -16.37
C GLU A 65 14.49 -3.27 -16.50
N VAL A 66 13.24 -3.64 -16.79
CA VAL A 66 12.88 -5.02 -17.11
C VAL A 66 13.57 -5.49 -18.40
N LYS A 67 13.53 -4.68 -19.47
CA LYS A 67 14.19 -5.02 -20.74
C LYS A 67 15.71 -5.18 -20.61
N LYS A 68 16.33 -4.43 -19.70
CA LYS A 68 17.76 -4.54 -19.38
C LYS A 68 18.10 -5.73 -18.47
N GLY A 69 17.09 -6.44 -17.96
CA GLY A 69 17.27 -7.56 -17.03
C GLY A 69 17.55 -7.15 -15.58
N GLY A 70 17.40 -5.87 -15.23
CA GLY A 70 17.57 -5.36 -13.86
C GLY A 70 16.35 -5.66 -12.98
N LEU A 71 15.18 -5.85 -13.57
CA LEU A 71 13.93 -6.18 -12.89
C LEU A 71 13.18 -7.28 -13.66
N SER A 72 12.32 -8.04 -12.96
CA SER A 72 11.38 -8.97 -13.58
C SER A 72 10.03 -8.30 -13.85
N ASN A 73 9.17 -8.93 -14.66
CA ASN A 73 7.79 -8.48 -14.90
C ASN A 73 6.91 -8.49 -13.64
N THR A 74 7.33 -9.19 -12.58
CA THR A 74 6.65 -9.17 -11.28
C THR A 74 7.00 -7.97 -10.43
N LEU A 75 7.99 -7.18 -10.88
CA LEU A 75 8.64 -6.12 -10.11
C LEU A 75 9.08 -6.61 -8.72
N LEU A 76 9.52 -5.67 -7.89
CA LEU A 76 9.77 -5.88 -6.47
C LEU A 76 8.60 -5.32 -5.66
N LEU A 77 8.65 -5.54 -4.34
CA LEU A 77 7.70 -4.99 -3.40
C LEU A 77 7.54 -3.47 -3.57
N LEU A 78 6.35 -3.04 -4.00
CA LEU A 78 6.10 -1.63 -4.29
C LEU A 78 5.67 -0.89 -3.02
N GLN A 79 6.37 0.21 -2.73
CA GLN A 79 5.99 1.18 -1.70
C GLN A 79 5.43 2.43 -2.40
N SER A 80 4.30 2.94 -1.89
CA SER A 80 3.71 4.19 -2.37
C SER A 80 3.46 5.16 -1.23
N GLY A 81 3.79 6.42 -1.48
CA GLY A 81 3.34 7.54 -0.66
C GLY A 81 1.84 7.82 -0.81
N VAL A 82 1.40 8.92 -0.20
CA VAL A 82 0.03 9.44 -0.33
C VAL A 82 0.03 10.62 -1.31
N GLY A 83 -0.93 10.68 -2.23
CA GLY A 83 -1.12 11.84 -3.10
C GLY A 83 -1.60 11.48 -4.51
N ASN A 84 -1.95 12.51 -5.30
CA ASN A 84 -2.51 12.34 -6.65
C ASN A 84 -1.53 11.64 -7.60
N VAL A 85 -0.25 12.01 -7.57
CA VAL A 85 0.81 11.38 -8.40
C VAL A 85 0.97 9.90 -8.03
N ALA A 86 1.03 9.58 -6.74
CA ALA A 86 1.13 8.20 -6.25
C ALA A 86 -0.07 7.35 -6.70
N ASN A 87 -1.28 7.92 -6.63
CA ASN A 87 -2.48 7.25 -7.11
C ASN A 87 -2.50 7.11 -8.64
N ALA A 88 -2.00 8.09 -9.39
CA ALA A 88 -1.89 8.04 -10.85
C ALA A 88 -0.96 6.90 -11.29
N VAL A 89 0.20 6.77 -10.66
CA VAL A 89 1.16 5.69 -10.93
C VAL A 89 0.53 4.32 -10.67
N PHE A 90 -0.16 4.15 -9.54
CA PHE A 90 -0.83 2.89 -9.22
C PHE A 90 -2.01 2.60 -10.14
N ALA A 91 -2.72 3.62 -10.63
CA ALA A 91 -3.76 3.44 -11.63
C ALA A 91 -3.14 2.96 -12.96
N SER A 92 -2.06 3.60 -13.42
CA SER A 92 -1.37 3.23 -14.65
C SER A 92 -0.69 1.86 -14.60
N LEU A 93 -0.36 1.35 -13.41
CA LEU A 93 0.14 -0.03 -13.27
C LEU A 93 -0.90 -1.07 -13.69
N LYS A 94 -2.21 -0.78 -13.61
CA LYS A 94 -3.27 -1.70 -14.06
C LYS A 94 -3.27 -1.90 -15.57
N ASP A 95 -2.89 -0.87 -16.31
CA ASP A 95 -2.86 -0.87 -17.78
C ASP A 95 -1.46 -1.23 -18.33
N SER A 96 -0.55 -1.67 -17.46
CA SER A 96 0.84 -1.98 -17.77
C SER A 96 1.06 -3.50 -17.88
N PRO A 97 2.13 -3.98 -18.53
CA PRO A 97 2.39 -5.41 -18.72
C PRO A 97 2.94 -6.11 -17.46
N PHE A 98 2.88 -5.48 -16.29
CA PHE A 98 3.38 -6.07 -15.05
C PHE A 98 2.32 -6.94 -14.38
N GLU A 99 2.73 -8.08 -13.84
CA GLU A 99 1.82 -9.09 -13.28
C GLU A 99 2.20 -9.43 -11.83
N ASN A 100 1.26 -9.97 -11.04
CA ASN A 100 1.52 -10.46 -9.67
C ASN A 100 2.22 -9.46 -8.73
N LEU A 101 1.88 -8.17 -8.87
CA LEU A 101 2.46 -7.10 -8.08
C LEU A 101 2.09 -7.22 -6.59
N THR A 102 3.09 -7.22 -5.73
CA THR A 102 2.90 -7.12 -4.27
C THR A 102 3.22 -5.70 -3.80
N ALA A 103 2.34 -5.10 -3.00
CA ALA A 103 2.52 -3.75 -2.48
C ALA A 103 2.42 -3.72 -0.96
N THR A 104 3.39 -3.05 -0.32
CA THR A 104 3.31 -2.68 1.09
C THR A 104 3.11 -1.18 1.21
N ARG A 105 2.10 -0.76 1.98
CA ARG A 105 1.83 0.65 2.21
C ARG A 105 1.67 0.96 3.69
N LYS A 106 2.08 2.18 4.05
CA LYS A 106 1.82 2.77 5.37
C LYS A 106 0.35 3.18 5.55
N CYS A 107 -0.37 3.47 4.45
CA CYS A 107 -1.77 3.88 4.46
C CYS A 107 -2.58 3.18 3.36
N PHE A 108 -3.79 2.69 3.69
CA PHE A 108 -4.70 2.05 2.73
C PHE A 108 -5.73 3.06 2.20
N ARG A 109 -5.88 3.18 0.87
CA ARG A 109 -6.87 4.05 0.19
C ARG A 109 -7.50 3.34 -1.00
N THR A 110 -8.67 3.83 -1.43
CA THR A 110 -9.59 3.24 -2.42
C THR A 110 -8.96 2.84 -3.76
N ALA A 111 -7.87 3.48 -4.19
CA ALA A 111 -7.14 3.09 -5.41
C ALA A 111 -6.53 1.66 -5.34
N CYS A 112 -6.49 1.04 -4.14
CA CYS A 112 -5.90 -0.27 -3.88
C CYS A 112 -6.90 -1.43 -3.77
N SER A 113 -8.20 -1.23 -4.03
CA SER A 113 -9.21 -2.30 -3.91
C SER A 113 -9.03 -3.49 -4.87
N THR A 114 -7.97 -3.48 -5.68
CA THR A 114 -7.68 -4.46 -6.74
C THR A 114 -6.39 -5.27 -6.49
N CYS A 115 -5.74 -5.09 -5.33
CA CYS A 115 -4.52 -5.83 -4.96
C CYS A 115 -4.73 -6.79 -3.78
N SER A 116 -5.98 -7.19 -3.48
CA SER A 116 -6.19 -8.40 -2.69
C SER A 116 -5.91 -9.62 -3.58
N PRO A 117 -5.21 -10.65 -3.10
CA PRO A 117 -5.32 -11.95 -3.75
C PRO A 117 -6.80 -12.34 -3.70
N MET A 118 -7.38 -12.68 -4.85
CA MET A 118 -8.61 -13.47 -4.90
C MET A 118 -8.30 -14.80 -4.21
N ALA A 119 -8.43 -14.82 -2.88
CA ALA A 119 -8.55 -16.05 -2.14
C ALA A 119 -9.89 -16.67 -2.54
N SER A 120 -9.81 -17.86 -3.12
CA SER A 120 -10.94 -18.76 -3.37
C SER A 120 -11.63 -19.14 -2.06
#